data_AF-A0A4Q2YHD7-F1
#
_entry.id   AF-A0A4Q2YHD7-F1
#
_cell.length_a   1.000
_cell.length_b   1.000
_cell.length_c   1.000
_cell.angle_alpha   90.00
_cell.angle_beta   90.00
_cell.angle_gamma   90.00
#
_symmetry.space_group_name_H-M   'P 1'
#
loop_
_entity.id
_entity.type
_entity.pdbx_description
1 polymer ?
#
loop_
_entity_poly.entity_id
_entity_poly.type
_entity_poly.pdbx_seq_one_letter_code
_entity_poly.pdbx_strand_id
1 'polypeptide(L)'
;MEKHQHSDGWMPSLTGEGKICVVPSYPSEYLRRQELQNALFGDDIRIIGLTRGDRFVISQPTLKGGEPSEMEIREVLEAGGWRRVPILLQDLPSTLMGSAWWHQEEGVILVDARKPNFKKSETGVILPIDLVLGDLTEEMKELLAAL
;
A
#
# COMPACT_ATOMS: atom_id res chain seq x y z
N MET A 1 12.45 13.26 6.84
CA MET A 1 12.11 13.16 8.28
C MET A 1 12.40 11.75 8.75
N GLU A 2 12.95 11.60 9.96
CA GLU A 2 13.15 10.29 10.57
C GLU A 2 11.85 9.82 11.25
N LYS A 3 11.52 8.53 11.08
CA LYS A 3 10.38 7.89 11.74
C LYS A 3 10.85 6.61 12.43
N HIS A 4 10.38 6.40 13.65
CA HIS A 4 10.52 5.14 14.37
C HIS A 4 9.31 4.30 14.09
N GLN A 5 9.49 3.24 13.29
CA GLN A 5 8.43 2.34 12.89
C GLN A 5 8.58 1.03 13.63
N HIS A 6 7.46 0.45 14.03
CA HIS A 6 7.46 -0.96 14.36
C HIS A 6 7.76 -1.79 13.11
N SER A 7 8.43 -2.92 13.30
CA SER A 7 8.66 -3.88 12.21
C SER A 7 7.43 -4.75 11.93
N ASP A 8 6.37 -4.62 12.73
CA ASP A 8 5.06 -5.19 12.49
C ASP A 8 4.11 -4.15 11.86
N GLY A 9 3.14 -4.64 11.12
CA GLY A 9 2.23 -3.85 10.30
C GLY A 9 1.17 -4.76 9.69
N TRP A 10 0.54 -4.30 8.62
CA TRP A 10 -0.41 -5.10 7.85
C TRP A 10 0.23 -5.59 6.56
N MET A 11 -0.07 -6.83 6.19
CA MET A 11 0.25 -7.44 4.90
C MET A 11 -1.06 -7.89 4.24
N PRO A 12 -1.30 -7.58 2.95
CA PRO A 12 -2.45 -8.12 2.23
C PRO A 12 -2.40 -9.65 2.19
N SER A 13 -3.55 -10.30 2.39
CA SER A 13 -3.67 -11.77 2.39
C SER A 13 -5.03 -12.20 1.86
N LEU A 14 -5.28 -13.50 1.87
CA LEU A 14 -6.58 -14.09 1.59
C LEU A 14 -7.16 -14.76 2.84
N THR A 15 -8.45 -14.56 3.06
CA THR A 15 -9.20 -15.38 4.00
C THR A 15 -9.38 -16.80 3.44
N GLY A 16 -9.78 -17.75 4.30
CA GLY A 16 -10.13 -19.10 3.86
C GLY A 16 -11.33 -19.16 2.89
N GLU A 17 -12.08 -18.06 2.75
CA GLU A 17 -13.17 -17.91 1.78
C GLU A 17 -12.73 -17.26 0.46
N GLY A 18 -11.44 -16.96 0.29
CA GLY A 18 -10.91 -16.31 -0.91
C GLY A 18 -11.24 -14.82 -1.01
N LYS A 19 -11.31 -14.09 0.11
CA LYS A 19 -11.47 -12.64 0.13
C LYS A 19 -10.16 -11.95 0.52
N ILE A 20 -9.87 -10.80 -0.08
CA ILE A 20 -8.74 -9.95 0.28
C ILE A 20 -8.92 -9.45 1.71
N CYS A 21 -7.97 -9.76 2.58
CA CYS A 21 -7.90 -9.27 3.96
C CYS A 21 -6.52 -8.68 4.26
N VAL A 22 -6.29 -8.30 5.52
CA VAL A 22 -4.96 -7.97 6.03
C VAL A 22 -4.64 -8.82 7.25
N VAL A 23 -3.39 -9.23 7.36
CA VAL A 23 -2.85 -9.98 8.51
C VAL A 23 -1.62 -9.26 9.06
N PRO A 24 -1.22 -9.53 10.32
CA PRO A 24 0.04 -9.00 10.84
C PRO A 24 1.21 -9.39 9.94
N SER A 25 2.04 -8.41 9.57
CA SER A 25 3.21 -8.63 8.71
C SER A 25 4.42 -9.11 9.50
N TYR A 26 5.24 -9.96 8.89
CA TYR A 26 6.59 -10.21 9.34
C TYR A 26 7.51 -9.00 9.08
N PRO A 27 8.65 -8.87 9.79
CA PRO A 27 9.62 -7.82 9.51
C PRO A 27 10.10 -7.80 8.06
N SER A 28 10.37 -8.97 7.45
CA SER A 28 10.80 -9.06 6.04
C SER A 28 9.74 -8.57 5.06
N GLU A 29 8.48 -8.87 5.35
CA GLU A 29 7.31 -8.41 4.60
C GLU A 29 7.14 -6.90 4.69
N TYR A 30 7.33 -6.34 5.87
CA TYR A 30 7.35 -4.89 6.06
C TYR A 30 8.48 -4.23 5.27
N LEU A 31 9.69 -4.81 5.26
CA LEU A 31 10.80 -4.28 4.46
C LEU A 31 10.51 -4.34 2.96
N ARG A 32 9.93 -5.45 2.49
CA ARG A 32 9.49 -5.61 1.09
C ARG A 32 8.46 -4.55 0.72
N ARG A 33 7.52 -4.22 1.61
CA ARG A 33 6.55 -3.14 1.41
C ARG A 33 7.23 -1.79 1.17
N GLN A 34 8.28 -1.46 1.92
CA GLN A 34 9.02 -0.21 1.72
C GLN A 34 9.79 -0.19 0.40
N GLU A 35 10.35 -1.34 0.00
CA GLU A 35 10.99 -1.49 -1.30
C GLU A 35 9.98 -1.28 -2.44
N LEU A 36 8.80 -1.90 -2.37
CA LEU A 36 7.72 -1.72 -3.33
C LEU A 36 7.23 -0.26 -3.39
N GLN A 37 7.12 0.41 -2.24
CA GLN A 37 6.74 1.82 -2.18
C GLN A 37 7.73 2.71 -2.96
N ASN A 38 9.04 2.48 -2.79
CA ASN A 38 10.06 3.19 -3.56
C ASN A 38 10.03 2.83 -5.05
N ALA A 39 9.93 1.53 -5.38
CA ALA A 39 10.00 1.04 -6.76
C ALA A 39 8.82 1.50 -7.61
N LEU A 40 7.60 1.45 -7.08
CA LEU A 40 6.37 1.73 -7.82
C LEU A 40 5.99 3.21 -7.81
N PHE A 41 6.33 3.94 -6.74
CA PHE A 41 5.85 5.31 -6.54
C PHE A 41 6.96 6.35 -6.41
N GLY A 42 8.23 5.94 -6.53
CA GLY A 42 9.36 6.85 -6.48
C GLY A 42 9.56 7.53 -5.13
N ASP A 43 9.11 6.90 -4.05
CA ASP A 43 9.45 7.33 -2.69
C ASP A 43 10.97 7.13 -2.44
N ASP A 44 11.52 7.76 -1.40
CA ASP A 44 12.93 7.64 -1.00
C ASP A 44 13.01 7.18 0.46
N ILE A 45 12.33 6.07 0.75
CA ILE A 45 12.38 5.42 2.05
C ILE A 45 13.73 4.72 2.19
N ARG A 46 14.47 5.04 3.25
CA ARG A 46 15.74 4.37 3.59
C ARG A 46 15.71 3.85 5.01
N ILE A 47 16.23 2.65 5.21
CA ILE A 47 16.49 2.11 6.54
C ILE A 47 17.79 2.72 7.02
N ILE A 48 17.74 3.45 8.14
CA ILE A 48 18.92 4.13 8.70
C ILE A 48 19.43 3.46 9.97
N GLY A 49 18.63 2.59 10.59
CA GLY A 49 19.08 1.82 11.74
C GLY A 49 18.06 0.81 12.24
N LEU A 50 18.56 -0.17 13.00
CA LEU A 50 17.76 -1.11 13.78
C LEU A 50 17.74 -0.65 15.23
N THR A 51 16.61 -0.73 15.89
CA THR A 51 16.48 -0.41 17.32
C THR A 51 16.11 -1.64 18.13
N ARG A 52 16.12 -1.54 19.46
CA ARG A 52 15.69 -2.64 20.33
C ARG A 52 14.16 -2.81 20.25
N GLY A 53 13.70 -4.06 20.26
CA GLY A 53 12.27 -4.39 20.34
C GLY A 53 11.54 -4.23 19.02
N ASP A 54 12.01 -4.93 17.97
CA ASP A 54 11.29 -5.11 16.69
C ASP A 54 10.86 -3.78 16.06
N ARG A 55 11.83 -2.87 15.94
CA ARG A 55 11.63 -1.51 15.44
C ARG A 55 12.78 -1.07 14.56
N PHE A 56 12.43 -0.36 13.49
CA PHE A 56 13.39 0.22 12.56
C PHE A 56 13.29 1.74 12.60
N VAL A 57 14.41 2.40 12.33
CA VAL A 57 14.40 3.83 11.99
C VAL A 57 14.48 3.93 10.48
N ILE A 58 13.53 4.66 9.91
CA ILE A 58 13.53 5.00 8.49
C ILE A 58 13.64 6.50 8.29
N SER A 59 14.29 6.92 7.21
CA SER A 59 14.12 8.25 6.65
C SER A 59 13.12 8.19 5.51
N GLN A 60 12.24 9.17 5.40
CA GLN A 60 11.40 9.38 4.21
C GLN A 60 11.23 10.87 3.92
N PRO A 61 11.02 11.28 2.67
CA PRO A 61 10.66 12.65 2.31
C PRO A 61 9.38 13.09 3.05
N THR A 62 9.35 14.36 3.46
CA THR A 62 8.11 14.97 3.94
C THR A 62 7.42 15.63 2.76
N LEU A 63 6.32 15.03 2.31
CA LEU A 63 5.48 15.65 1.28
C LEU A 63 4.62 16.74 1.91
N LYS A 64 4.70 17.95 1.35
CA LYS A 64 3.83 19.06 1.68
C LYS A 64 2.71 19.15 0.64
N GLY A 65 1.50 19.38 1.09
CA GLY A 65 0.34 19.41 0.21
C GLY A 65 -0.97 19.17 0.93
N GLY A 66 -2.06 19.30 0.19
CA GLY A 66 -3.40 18.95 0.64
C GLY A 66 -3.71 17.48 0.42
N GLU A 67 -4.90 17.07 0.87
CA GLU A 67 -5.46 15.76 0.53
C GLU A 67 -6.16 15.85 -0.84
N PRO A 68 -5.86 14.97 -1.80
CA PRO A 68 -6.64 14.88 -3.02
C PRO A 68 -8.05 14.33 -2.75
N SER A 69 -8.97 14.58 -3.67
CA SER A 69 -10.27 13.93 -3.68
C SER A 69 -10.16 12.44 -4.02
N GLU A 70 -11.21 11.66 -3.72
CA GLU A 70 -11.23 10.23 -4.05
C GLU A 70 -11.24 9.98 -5.56
N MET A 71 -11.82 10.91 -6.32
CA MET A 71 -11.86 10.86 -7.78
C MET A 71 -10.46 11.01 -8.35
N GLU A 72 -9.69 11.97 -7.85
CA GLU A 72 -8.31 12.17 -8.32
C GLU A 72 -7.40 10.99 -7.92
N ILE A 73 -7.58 10.41 -6.72
CA ILE A 73 -6.84 9.20 -6.33
C ILE A 73 -7.14 8.06 -7.29
N ARG A 74 -8.43 7.85 -7.61
CA ARG A 74 -8.87 6.84 -8.58
C ARG A 74 -8.23 7.06 -9.94
N GLU A 75 -8.31 8.29 -10.48
CA GLU A 75 -7.75 8.62 -11.79
C GLU A 75 -6.24 8.36 -11.85
N VAL A 76 -5.50 8.72 -10.80
CA VAL A 76 -4.04 8.47 -10.72
C VAL A 76 -3.73 6.97 -10.69
N LEU A 77 -4.46 6.20 -9.90
CA LEU A 77 -4.26 4.75 -9.80
C LEU A 77 -4.62 4.05 -11.12
N GLU A 78 -5.77 4.37 -11.70
CA GLU A 78 -6.23 3.78 -12.96
C GLU A 78 -5.29 4.15 -14.13
N ALA A 79 -4.84 5.41 -14.20
CA ALA A 79 -3.84 5.83 -15.17
C ALA A 79 -2.49 5.11 -14.99
N GLY A 80 -2.16 4.74 -13.76
CA GLY A 80 -1.00 3.93 -13.41
C GLY A 80 -1.20 2.42 -13.56
N GLY A 81 -2.26 1.96 -14.22
CA GLY A 81 -2.51 0.54 -14.51
C GLY A 81 -3.14 -0.26 -13.36
N TRP A 82 -3.44 0.38 -12.23
CA TRP A 82 -4.07 -0.27 -11.09
C TRP A 82 -5.56 -0.49 -11.33
N ARG A 83 -6.06 -1.63 -10.88
CA ARG A 83 -7.47 -2.00 -10.95
C ARG A 83 -8.04 -2.13 -9.55
N ARG A 84 -9.20 -1.53 -9.32
CA ARG A 84 -9.85 -1.60 -8.00
C ARG A 84 -10.36 -3.01 -7.74
N VAL A 85 -10.09 -3.53 -6.55
CA VAL A 85 -10.70 -4.79 -6.10
C VAL A 85 -12.16 -4.52 -5.73
N PRO A 86 -13.15 -5.26 -6.24
CA PRO A 86 -14.55 -5.13 -5.83
C PRO A 86 -14.73 -5.30 -4.31
N ILE A 87 -15.61 -4.49 -3.71
CA ILE A 87 -15.88 -4.55 -2.25
C ILE A 87 -16.34 -5.95 -1.81
N LEU A 88 -17.07 -6.68 -2.66
CA LEU A 88 -17.55 -8.03 -2.36
C LEU A 88 -16.43 -9.07 -2.20
N LEU A 89 -15.23 -8.77 -2.72
CA LEU A 89 -14.04 -9.60 -2.59
C LEU A 89 -13.12 -9.12 -1.46
N GLN A 90 -13.57 -8.18 -0.63
CA GLN A 90 -12.79 -7.64 0.48
C GLN A 90 -13.42 -8.06 1.82
N ASP A 91 -12.59 -8.57 2.70
CA ASP A 91 -12.86 -8.77 4.12
C ASP A 91 -11.84 -7.96 4.93
N LEU A 92 -11.87 -6.64 4.71
CA LEU A 92 -10.98 -5.69 5.36
C LEU A 92 -11.64 -5.06 6.59
N PRO A 93 -10.86 -4.56 7.56
CA PRO A 93 -11.38 -3.69 8.61
C PRO A 93 -12.20 -2.55 8.02
N SER A 94 -13.26 -2.12 8.72
CA SER A 94 -14.18 -1.07 8.24
C SER A 94 -13.47 0.23 7.85
N THR A 95 -12.34 0.53 8.49
CA THR A 95 -11.49 1.68 8.17
C THR A 95 -10.77 1.55 6.83
N LEU A 96 -10.51 0.33 6.34
CA LEU A 96 -9.79 0.01 5.11
C LEU A 96 -10.71 -0.48 3.99
N MET A 97 -11.99 -0.70 4.27
CA MET A 97 -12.93 -1.25 3.30
C MET A 97 -13.01 -0.42 2.01
N GLY A 98 -12.95 -1.07 0.86
CA GLY A 98 -13.00 -0.42 -0.45
C GLY A 98 -11.70 0.26 -0.88
N SER A 99 -10.61 0.09 -0.13
CA SER A 99 -9.31 0.72 -0.41
C SER A 99 -8.31 -0.17 -1.16
N ALA A 100 -8.69 -1.42 -1.49
CA ALA A 100 -7.79 -2.36 -2.17
C ALA A 100 -7.78 -2.21 -3.69
N TRP A 101 -6.58 -2.29 -4.28
CA TRP A 101 -6.31 -2.28 -5.72
C TRP A 101 -5.20 -3.27 -6.06
N TRP A 102 -5.12 -3.69 -7.31
CA TRP A 102 -4.07 -4.60 -7.77
C TRP A 102 -3.51 -4.18 -9.12
N HIS A 103 -2.25 -4.55 -9.38
CA HIS A 103 -1.56 -4.29 -10.63
C HIS A 103 -1.10 -5.61 -11.23
N GLN A 104 -1.68 -5.99 -12.36
CA GLN A 104 -1.45 -7.30 -12.97
C GLN A 104 -0.01 -7.47 -13.47
N GLU A 105 0.52 -6.48 -14.19
CA GLU A 105 1.83 -6.57 -14.84
C GLU A 105 2.98 -6.57 -13.81
N GLU A 106 2.78 -5.86 -12.71
CA GLU A 106 3.78 -5.75 -11.63
C GLU A 106 3.59 -6.86 -10.60
N GLY A 107 2.47 -7.61 -10.66
CA GLY A 107 2.19 -8.70 -9.75
C GLY A 107 2.01 -8.26 -8.30
N VAL A 108 1.41 -7.10 -8.05
CA VAL A 108 1.29 -6.50 -6.71
C VAL A 108 -0.14 -6.14 -6.33
N ILE A 109 -0.42 -6.14 -5.04
CA ILE A 109 -1.64 -5.64 -4.43
C ILE A 109 -1.31 -4.49 -3.48
N LEU A 110 -2.20 -3.49 -3.46
CA LEU A 110 -2.15 -2.38 -2.53
C LEU A 110 -3.45 -2.33 -1.72
N VAL A 111 -3.32 -2.01 -0.44
CA VAL A 111 -4.41 -1.73 0.49
C VAL A 111 -4.13 -0.38 1.16
N ASP A 112 -5.15 0.20 1.78
CA ASP A 112 -5.09 1.50 2.45
C ASP A 112 -4.90 2.69 1.48
N ALA A 113 -5.36 2.55 0.22
CA ALA A 113 -5.49 3.69 -0.69
C ALA A 113 -6.67 4.60 -0.32
N ARG A 114 -6.47 5.39 0.74
CA ARG A 114 -7.44 6.38 1.24
C ARG A 114 -6.79 7.76 1.30
N LYS A 115 -7.60 8.82 1.31
CA LYS A 115 -7.15 10.23 1.27
C LYS A 115 -5.96 10.57 2.18
N PRO A 116 -5.87 10.09 3.44
CA PRO A 116 -4.73 10.41 4.30
C PRO A 116 -3.37 9.95 3.75
N ASN A 117 -3.37 8.87 2.97
CA ASN A 117 -2.22 8.20 2.37
C ASN A 117 -1.91 8.72 0.95
N PHE A 118 -2.50 9.85 0.57
CA PHE A 118 -2.13 10.58 -0.65
C PHE A 118 -1.89 12.05 -0.31
N LYS A 119 -0.93 12.65 -1.01
CA LYS A 119 -0.65 14.08 -0.91
C LYS A 119 -0.68 14.71 -2.29
N LYS A 120 -1.46 15.78 -2.41
CA LYS A 120 -1.49 16.63 -3.60
C LYS A 120 -0.60 17.84 -3.36
N SER A 121 0.51 17.90 -4.09
CA SER A 121 1.44 19.03 -4.05
C SER A 121 0.80 20.31 -4.60
N GLU A 122 1.43 21.46 -4.33
CA GLU A 122 1.00 22.76 -4.86
C GLU A 122 0.98 22.82 -6.40
N THR A 123 1.80 22.00 -7.06
CA THR A 123 1.84 21.87 -8.53
C THR A 123 0.78 20.91 -9.09
N GLY A 124 -0.04 20.32 -8.22
CA GLY A 124 -1.13 19.41 -8.60
C GLY A 124 -0.73 17.95 -8.70
N VAL A 125 0.56 17.61 -8.59
CA VAL A 125 1.03 16.21 -8.57
C VAL A 125 0.51 15.51 -7.31
N ILE A 126 -0.07 14.32 -7.49
CA ILE A 126 -0.57 13.45 -6.41
C ILE A 126 0.42 12.31 -6.21
N LEU A 127 0.85 12.14 -4.96
CA LEU A 127 1.82 11.13 -4.58
C LEU A 127 1.23 10.26 -3.45
N PRO A 128 1.25 8.93 -3.60
CA PRO A 128 0.91 8.02 -2.52
C PRO A 128 2.02 7.98 -1.46
N ILE A 129 1.62 7.77 -0.21
CA ILE A 129 2.51 7.56 0.93
C ILE A 129 1.94 6.48 1.82
N ASP A 130 2.83 5.74 2.50
CA ASP A 130 2.46 4.79 3.58
C ASP A 130 1.35 3.79 3.19
N LEU A 131 1.38 3.30 1.95
CA LEU A 131 0.43 2.29 1.47
C LEU A 131 0.79 0.90 2.00
N VAL A 132 -0.21 0.04 2.09
CA VAL A 132 -0.03 -1.37 2.45
C VAL A 132 0.15 -2.20 1.18
N LEU A 133 1.40 -2.35 0.74
CA LEU A 133 1.77 -3.10 -0.48
C LEU A 133 2.22 -4.52 -0.16
N GLY A 134 1.92 -5.45 -1.07
CA GLY A 134 2.43 -6.81 -1.06
C GLY A 134 2.50 -7.40 -2.47
N ASP A 135 3.40 -8.36 -2.67
CA ASP A 135 3.41 -9.17 -3.88
C ASP A 135 2.16 -10.07 -3.92
N LEU A 136 1.56 -10.26 -5.10
CA LEU A 136 0.44 -11.17 -5.28
C LEU A 136 0.91 -12.61 -5.11
N THR A 137 0.22 -13.37 -4.27
CA THR A 137 0.35 -14.83 -4.26
C THR A 137 -0.32 -15.43 -5.50
N GLU A 138 -0.02 -16.69 -5.83
CA GLU A 138 -0.66 -17.36 -6.97
C GLU A 138 -2.18 -17.44 -6.80
N GLU A 139 -2.67 -17.71 -5.59
CA GLU A 139 -4.09 -17.74 -5.28
C GLU A 139 -4.76 -16.37 -5.47
N MET A 140 -4.05 -15.29 -5.14
CA MET A 140 -4.55 -13.93 -5.41
C MET A 140 -4.59 -13.64 -6.91
N LYS A 141 -3.56 -14.06 -7.67
CA LYS A 141 -3.54 -13.88 -9.12
C LYS A 141 -4.71 -14.61 -9.77
N GLU A 142 -4.98 -15.84 -9.36
CA GLU A 142 -6.13 -16.62 -9.84
C GLU A 142 -7.46 -15.94 -9.51
N LEU A 143 -7.64 -15.50 -8.26
CA LEU A 143 -8.85 -14.79 -7.82
C LEU A 143 -9.08 -13.51 -8.64
N LEU A 144 -8.03 -12.71 -8.84
CA LEU A 144 -8.13 -11.37 -9.43
C LEU A 144 -8.13 -11.40 -10.95
N ALA A 145 -7.55 -12.41 -11.59
CA ALA A 145 -7.62 -12.60 -13.05
C ALA A 145 -9.03 -12.95 -13.54
N ALA A 146 -9.92 -13.37 -12.65
CA ALA A 146 -11.33 -13.63 -12.95
C ALA A 146 -12.20 -12.36 -13.01
N LEU A 147 -11.62 -11.17 -12.79
CA LEU A 147 -12.27 -9.86 -12.80
C LEU A 147 -12.10 -9.14 -14.13
#